data_AF-A0A0L7KMI7-F1
#
_entry.id   AF-A0A0L7KMI7-F1
#
_cell.length_a   1.000
_cell.length_b   1.000
_cell.length_c   1.000
_cell.angle_alpha   90.00
_cell.angle_beta   90.00
_cell.angle_gamma   90.00
#
_symmetry.space_group_name_H-M   'P 1'
#
loop_
_entity.id
_entity.type
_entity.pdbx_description
1 polymer ?
#
loop_
_entity_poly.entity_id
_entity_poly.type
_entity_poly.pdbx_seq_one_letter_code
_entity_poly.pdbx_strand_id
1 'polypeptide(L)'
;MDKNLSLKKMYDAYKRWVISNPNLVTDVETVSTWSSYFIAGKINKSPVVSELVYSISKLVSLYNDRLIREAYGSEANYYGLREQIKVWLTVIHYSEVFVELIIKSRWGMKGKWTAATILQLLKCTSALVLLHRFKEVPISHPPIPALHRRKFTDGKEIEEVDSFFTLKRSGRIVRRVDGAPPVAFRDWQPVRVKDEQYSKLNAKDILYAESLHILKPIIHLAAMRVFGTKAWKQWLVSLSVDVACMRLYSKHMKDMSQEQRLELSRRKLSLVLYFLRSPMYNGYSKNVIESTLTSLSNKIPMLSILSGPIIQYLNHWQDIYFYMWAS
;
A
#
# COMPACT_ATOMS: atom_id res chain seq x y z
N MET A 1 -40.09 15.52 -14.45
CA MET A 1 -39.20 14.37 -14.70
C MET A 1 -37.74 14.83 -14.76
N ASP A 2 -37.33 15.77 -13.88
CA ASP A 2 -36.17 16.64 -14.15
C ASP A 2 -34.96 16.43 -13.23
N LYS A 3 -35.08 15.58 -12.20
CA LYS A 3 -33.96 15.32 -11.26
C LYS A 3 -32.80 14.53 -11.89
N ASN A 4 -33.08 13.61 -12.82
CA ASN A 4 -32.06 12.77 -13.45
C ASN A 4 -31.14 13.57 -14.41
N LEU A 5 -31.67 14.61 -15.07
CA LEU A 5 -30.86 15.50 -15.92
C LEU A 5 -29.87 16.34 -15.09
N SER A 6 -30.23 16.69 -13.85
CA SER A 6 -29.38 17.48 -12.96
C SER A 6 -28.19 16.66 -12.42
N LEU A 7 -28.42 15.41 -11.99
CA LEU A 7 -27.35 14.56 -11.47
C LEU A 7 -26.29 14.23 -12.53
N LYS A 8 -26.72 13.94 -13.77
CA LYS A 8 -25.79 13.69 -14.88
C LYS A 8 -24.95 14.93 -15.20
N LYS A 9 -25.56 16.13 -15.21
CA LYS A 9 -24.85 17.40 -15.40
C LYS A 9 -23.84 17.68 -14.29
N MET A 10 -24.20 17.43 -13.02
CA MET A 10 -23.26 17.58 -11.90
C MET A 10 -22.09 16.61 -12.00
N TYR A 11 -22.37 15.36 -12.40
CA TYR A 11 -21.33 14.37 -12.62
C TYR A 11 -20.38 14.75 -13.76
N ASP A 12 -20.91 15.25 -14.89
CA ASP A 12 -20.08 15.70 -16.01
C ASP A 12 -19.25 16.94 -15.64
N ALA A 13 -19.81 17.87 -14.85
CA ALA A 13 -19.08 19.01 -14.31
C ALA A 13 -17.95 18.56 -13.37
N TYR A 14 -18.22 17.60 -12.49
CA TYR A 14 -17.22 16.98 -11.63
C TYR A 14 -16.10 16.31 -12.44
N LYS A 15 -16.46 15.47 -13.43
CA LYS A 15 -15.48 14.81 -14.32
C LYS A 15 -14.56 15.84 -14.99
N ARG A 16 -15.11 16.94 -15.51
CA ARG A 16 -14.33 18.03 -16.10
C ARG A 16 -13.44 18.75 -15.08
N TRP A 17 -13.91 18.95 -13.86
CA TRP A 17 -13.14 19.58 -12.80
C TRP A 17 -11.94 18.70 -12.36
N VAL A 18 -12.17 17.39 -12.20
CA VAL A 18 -11.11 16.43 -11.83
C VAL A 18 -10.03 16.36 -12.90
N ILE A 19 -10.43 16.32 -14.18
CA ILE A 19 -9.49 16.27 -15.30
C ILE A 19 -8.72 17.59 -15.42
N SER A 20 -9.37 18.73 -15.24
CA SER A 20 -8.73 20.05 -15.42
C SER A 20 -7.77 20.43 -14.29
N ASN A 21 -7.93 19.89 -13.07
CA ASN A 21 -7.11 20.28 -11.92
C ASN A 21 -6.53 19.10 -11.10
N PRO A 22 -5.69 18.20 -11.67
CA PRO A 22 -5.25 16.99 -10.96
C PRO A 22 -4.47 17.24 -9.65
N ASN A 23 -3.74 18.36 -9.56
CA ASN A 23 -3.02 18.74 -8.34
C ASN A 23 -3.99 19.13 -7.21
N LEU A 24 -5.00 19.97 -7.50
CA LEU A 24 -6.00 20.36 -6.51
C LEU A 24 -6.82 19.17 -6.01
N VAL A 25 -7.13 18.21 -6.89
CA VAL A 25 -7.81 16.97 -6.46
C VAL A 25 -6.98 16.22 -5.42
N THR A 26 -5.66 16.19 -5.59
CA THR A 26 -4.74 15.53 -4.64
C THR A 26 -4.79 16.22 -3.28
N ASP A 27 -4.76 17.55 -3.26
CA ASP A 27 -4.82 18.32 -2.02
C ASP A 27 -6.18 18.10 -1.30
N VAL A 28 -7.29 18.14 -2.03
CA VAL A 28 -8.63 17.85 -1.49
C VAL A 28 -8.71 16.44 -0.91
N GLU A 29 -8.13 15.44 -1.58
CA GLU A 29 -8.08 14.06 -1.10
C GLU A 29 -7.24 13.92 0.18
N THR A 30 -6.12 14.62 0.27
CA THR A 30 -5.28 14.61 1.48
C THR A 30 -6.00 15.24 2.66
N VAL A 31 -6.64 16.40 2.47
CA VAL A 31 -7.46 17.06 3.50
C VAL A 31 -8.62 16.17 3.92
N SER A 32 -9.30 15.53 2.97
CA SER A 32 -10.38 14.57 3.25
C SER A 32 -9.87 13.38 4.08
N THR A 33 -8.72 12.82 3.73
CA THR A 33 -8.09 11.73 4.50
C THR A 33 -7.71 12.22 5.91
N TRP A 34 -7.17 13.42 6.06
CA TRP A 34 -6.77 13.94 7.37
C TRP A 34 -7.97 14.23 8.26
N SER A 35 -9.11 14.62 7.66
CA SER A 35 -10.35 14.85 8.39
C SER A 35 -10.83 13.61 9.15
N SER A 36 -10.61 12.40 8.62
CA SER A 36 -11.02 11.16 9.30
C SER A 36 -10.29 10.96 10.62
N TYR A 37 -9.00 11.33 10.69
CA TYR A 37 -8.20 11.25 11.91
C TYR A 37 -8.61 12.32 12.93
N PHE A 38 -8.97 13.52 12.49
CA PHE A 38 -9.51 14.55 13.39
C PHE A 38 -10.87 14.15 13.97
N ILE A 39 -11.72 13.49 13.18
CA ILE A 39 -13.03 12.98 13.62
C ILE A 39 -12.85 11.91 14.71
N ALA A 40 -11.90 10.99 14.52
CA ALA A 40 -11.51 10.01 15.54
C ALA A 40 -11.03 10.68 16.83
N GLY A 41 -10.32 11.80 16.68
CA GLY A 41 -9.68 12.57 17.75
C GLY A 41 -10.62 13.30 18.71
N LYS A 42 -11.64 13.97 18.17
CA LYS A 42 -12.34 15.06 18.88
C LYS A 42 -13.86 14.96 18.91
N ILE A 43 -14.51 14.34 17.91
CA ILE A 43 -15.96 14.53 17.67
C ILE A 43 -16.75 13.25 17.91
N ASN A 44 -16.15 12.06 17.83
CA ASN A 44 -16.88 10.82 18.07
C ASN A 44 -16.04 9.74 18.74
N LYS A 45 -16.50 9.20 19.88
CA LYS A 45 -15.88 8.04 20.54
C LYS A 45 -16.03 6.73 19.75
N SER A 46 -16.77 6.75 18.63
CA SER A 46 -17.00 5.58 17.80
C SER A 46 -15.96 5.48 16.68
N PRO A 47 -15.06 4.47 16.72
CA PRO A 47 -14.06 4.26 15.66
C PRO A 47 -14.69 3.88 14.31
N VAL A 48 -15.95 3.44 14.30
CA VAL A 48 -16.66 3.06 13.07
C VAL A 48 -16.82 4.24 12.12
N VAL A 49 -17.10 5.43 12.66
CA VAL A 49 -17.38 6.62 11.84
C VAL A 49 -16.09 7.18 11.24
N SER A 50 -15.00 7.21 11.99
CA SER A 50 -13.71 7.64 11.45
C SER A 50 -13.21 6.71 10.35
N GLU A 51 -13.37 5.40 10.52
CA GLU A 51 -13.01 4.43 9.47
C GLU A 51 -13.92 4.50 8.24
N LEU A 52 -15.21 4.82 8.42
CA LEU A 52 -16.12 5.06 7.30
C LEU A 52 -15.64 6.26 6.46
N VAL A 53 -15.34 7.39 7.11
CA VAL A 53 -14.85 8.58 6.41
C VAL A 53 -13.52 8.30 5.71
N TYR A 54 -12.62 7.56 6.37
CA TYR A 54 -11.35 7.13 5.78
C TYR A 54 -11.55 6.26 4.53
N SER A 55 -12.35 5.20 4.64
CA SER A 55 -12.60 4.26 3.53
C SER A 55 -13.28 4.94 2.35
N ILE A 56 -14.29 5.79 2.59
CA ILE A 56 -14.94 6.59 1.54
C ILE A 56 -13.93 7.51 0.86
N SER A 57 -13.10 8.23 1.63
CA SER A 57 -12.08 9.13 1.08
C SER A 57 -11.14 8.39 0.13
N LYS A 58 -10.65 7.20 0.52
CA LYS A 58 -9.77 6.37 -0.32
C LYS A 58 -10.45 5.78 -1.54
N LEU A 59 -11.72 5.39 -1.45
CA LEU A 59 -12.48 4.91 -2.61
C LEU A 59 -12.74 6.03 -3.63
N VAL A 60 -13.00 7.26 -3.15
CA VAL A 60 -13.11 8.44 -4.02
C VAL A 60 -11.75 8.74 -4.69
N SER A 61 -10.64 8.66 -3.95
CA SER A 61 -9.30 8.84 -4.55
C SER A 61 -9.01 7.80 -5.64
N LEU A 62 -9.36 6.53 -5.40
CA LEU A 62 -9.22 5.46 -6.38
C LEU A 62 -10.05 5.73 -7.64
N TYR A 63 -11.26 6.28 -7.47
CA TYR A 63 -12.13 6.64 -8.56
C TYR A 63 -11.59 7.82 -9.38
N ASN A 64 -11.07 8.85 -8.71
CA ASN A 64 -10.45 10.00 -9.37
C ASN A 64 -9.20 9.61 -10.16
N ASP A 65 -8.37 8.74 -9.59
CA ASP A 65 -7.22 8.18 -10.30
C ASP A 65 -7.65 7.42 -11.56
N ARG A 66 -8.78 6.72 -11.52
CA ARG A 66 -9.35 6.06 -12.71
C ARG A 66 -9.81 7.06 -13.76
N LEU A 67 -10.49 8.14 -13.37
CA LEU A 67 -10.93 9.20 -14.29
C LEU A 67 -9.74 9.87 -14.98
N ILE A 68 -8.68 10.16 -14.23
CA ILE A 68 -7.47 10.79 -14.77
C ILE A 68 -6.75 9.84 -15.74
N ARG A 69 -6.63 8.55 -15.41
CA ARG A 69 -6.07 7.54 -16.31
C ARG A 69 -6.86 7.41 -17.62
N GLU A 70 -8.20 7.48 -17.55
CA GLU A 70 -9.06 7.43 -18.73
C GLU A 70 -8.90 8.69 -19.61
N ALA A 71 -8.68 9.86 -18.99
CA ALA A 71 -8.57 11.13 -19.71
C ALA A 71 -7.19 11.39 -20.33
N TYR A 72 -6.11 10.97 -19.66
CA TYR A 72 -4.73 11.23 -20.09
C TYR A 72 -3.99 9.99 -20.62
N GLY A 73 -4.53 8.79 -20.42
CA GLY A 73 -3.91 7.54 -20.89
C GLY A 73 -3.97 7.42 -22.41
N SER A 74 -2.82 7.16 -23.04
CA SER A 74 -2.70 6.98 -24.50
C SER A 74 -3.00 5.55 -24.99
N GLU A 75 -3.22 4.59 -24.09
CA GLU A 75 -3.53 3.21 -24.47
C GLU A 75 -5.03 2.94 -24.40
N ALA A 76 -5.58 2.32 -25.45
CA ALA A 76 -6.97 1.89 -25.51
C ALA A 76 -7.25 0.93 -24.35
N ASN A 77 -8.01 1.40 -23.36
CA ASN A 77 -8.29 0.69 -22.11
C ASN A 77 -9.14 -0.57 -22.34
N TYR A 78 -8.50 -1.68 -22.74
CA TYR A 78 -9.09 -2.99 -22.56
C TYR A 78 -9.00 -3.35 -21.08
N TYR A 79 -10.15 -3.37 -20.41
CA TYR A 79 -10.26 -3.86 -19.05
C TYR A 79 -10.11 -5.37 -19.05
N GLY A 80 -8.88 -5.86 -18.92
CA GLY A 80 -8.62 -7.27 -18.71
C GLY A 80 -9.11 -7.72 -17.33
N LEU A 81 -9.31 -9.02 -17.18
CA LEU A 81 -9.58 -9.65 -15.88
C LEU A 81 -8.50 -9.26 -14.84
N ARG A 82 -7.27 -9.00 -15.29
CA ARG A 82 -6.15 -8.53 -14.49
C ARG A 82 -6.44 -7.20 -13.78
N GLU A 83 -6.80 -6.15 -14.51
CA GLU A 83 -7.09 -4.84 -13.91
C GLU A 83 -8.33 -4.92 -13.02
N GLN A 84 -9.34 -5.68 -13.41
CA GLN A 84 -10.54 -5.86 -12.60
C GLN A 84 -10.23 -6.48 -11.23
N ILE A 85 -9.44 -7.56 -11.20
CA ILE A 85 -9.02 -8.20 -9.93
C ILE A 85 -8.25 -7.21 -9.06
N LYS A 86 -7.35 -6.40 -9.63
CA LYS A 86 -6.61 -5.38 -8.87
C LYS A 86 -7.52 -4.32 -8.26
N VAL A 87 -8.49 -3.82 -9.03
CA VAL A 87 -9.47 -2.84 -8.52
C VAL A 87 -10.25 -3.44 -7.36
N TRP A 88 -10.79 -4.65 -7.52
CA TRP A 88 -11.51 -5.34 -6.45
C TRP A 88 -10.63 -5.55 -5.20
N LEU A 89 -9.39 -5.96 -5.39
CA LEU A 89 -8.45 -6.17 -4.28
C LEU A 89 -8.15 -4.87 -3.53
N THR A 90 -8.01 -3.74 -4.24
CA THR A 90 -7.85 -2.42 -3.61
C THR A 90 -9.08 -1.95 -2.85
N VAL A 91 -10.27 -2.19 -3.41
CA VAL A 91 -11.54 -1.85 -2.74
C VAL A 91 -11.70 -2.65 -1.45
N ILE A 92 -11.36 -3.94 -1.47
CA ILE A 92 -11.35 -4.79 -0.28
C ILE A 92 -10.33 -4.28 0.74
N HIS A 93 -9.13 -3.90 0.31
CA HIS A 93 -8.09 -3.37 1.20
C HIS A 93 -8.54 -2.08 1.92
N TYR A 94 -9.16 -1.12 1.20
CA TYR A 94 -9.62 0.13 1.83
C TYR A 94 -10.86 -0.03 2.72
N SER A 95 -11.68 -1.07 2.50
CA SER A 95 -12.91 -1.30 3.27
C SER A 95 -12.78 -2.32 4.40
N GLU A 96 -11.67 -3.06 4.47
CA GLU A 96 -11.44 -4.13 5.45
C GLU A 96 -11.69 -3.70 6.89
N VAL A 97 -10.97 -2.67 7.38
CA VAL A 97 -11.05 -2.25 8.78
C VAL A 97 -12.46 -1.78 9.13
N PHE A 98 -13.12 -1.06 8.21
CA PHE A 98 -14.49 -0.62 8.39
C PHE A 98 -15.47 -1.80 8.54
N VAL A 99 -15.37 -2.81 7.67
CA VAL A 99 -16.18 -4.02 7.73
C VAL A 99 -15.93 -4.79 9.04
N GLU A 100 -14.68 -4.92 9.45
CA GLU A 100 -14.29 -5.57 10.71
C GLU A 100 -14.89 -4.87 11.93
N LEU A 101 -14.90 -3.53 11.96
CA LEU A 101 -15.48 -2.76 13.05
C LEU A 101 -17.01 -2.85 13.09
N ILE A 102 -17.69 -2.86 11.94
CA ILE A 102 -19.15 -3.09 11.90
C ILE A 102 -19.47 -4.47 12.44
N ILE A 103 -18.75 -5.49 12.00
CA ILE A 103 -19.01 -6.86 12.41
C ILE A 103 -18.67 -7.06 13.90
N LYS A 104 -17.60 -6.42 14.39
CA LYS A 104 -17.27 -6.39 15.82
C LYS A 104 -18.41 -5.79 16.64
N SER A 105 -19.03 -4.71 16.17
CA SER A 105 -20.13 -4.06 16.90
C SER A 105 -21.44 -4.87 16.88
N ARG A 106 -21.73 -5.61 15.81
CA ARG A 106 -22.98 -6.40 15.67
C ARG A 106 -22.88 -7.85 16.16
N TRP A 107 -21.77 -8.52 15.90
CA TRP A 107 -21.58 -9.97 16.14
C TRP A 107 -20.43 -10.29 17.12
N GLY A 108 -19.87 -9.27 17.77
CA GLY A 108 -18.85 -9.42 18.80
C GLY A 108 -17.52 -9.97 18.28
N MET A 109 -16.69 -10.49 19.20
CA MET A 109 -15.32 -10.89 18.89
C MET A 109 -15.22 -12.12 17.97
N LYS A 110 -16.12 -13.10 18.10
CA LYS A 110 -16.11 -14.29 17.24
C LYS A 110 -16.43 -13.92 15.78
N GLY A 111 -17.44 -13.06 15.56
CA GLY A 111 -17.78 -12.55 14.24
C GLY A 111 -16.66 -11.73 13.60
N LYS A 112 -15.96 -10.92 14.39
CA LYS A 112 -14.78 -10.16 13.90
C LYS A 112 -13.75 -11.09 13.26
N TRP A 113 -13.38 -12.17 13.96
CA TRP A 113 -12.35 -13.10 13.49
C TRP A 113 -12.79 -13.97 12.30
N THR A 114 -14.08 -14.34 12.23
CA THR A 114 -14.59 -15.06 11.06
C THR A 114 -14.58 -14.17 9.82
N ALA A 115 -15.03 -12.92 9.94
CA ALA A 115 -14.99 -11.95 8.84
C ALA A 115 -13.57 -11.63 8.37
N ALA A 116 -12.66 -11.37 9.30
CA ALA A 116 -11.24 -11.16 9.01
C ALA A 116 -10.63 -12.36 8.26
N THR A 117 -10.99 -13.58 8.64
CA THR A 117 -10.53 -14.80 7.95
C THR A 117 -11.06 -14.89 6.52
N ILE A 118 -12.34 -14.57 6.30
CA ILE A 118 -12.96 -14.58 4.96
C ILE A 118 -12.31 -13.52 4.07
N LEU A 119 -12.17 -12.29 4.56
CA LEU A 119 -11.55 -11.18 3.81
C LEU A 119 -10.10 -11.52 3.45
N GLN A 120 -9.34 -12.08 4.39
CA GLN A 120 -7.95 -12.43 4.15
C GLN A 120 -7.81 -13.59 3.17
N LEU A 121 -8.71 -14.58 3.22
CA LEU A 121 -8.76 -15.67 2.27
C LEU A 121 -9.04 -15.15 0.85
N LEU A 122 -10.04 -14.26 0.69
CA LEU A 122 -10.36 -13.63 -0.59
C LEU A 122 -9.18 -12.82 -1.17
N LYS A 123 -8.47 -12.08 -0.32
CA LYS A 123 -7.26 -11.35 -0.74
C LYS A 123 -6.17 -12.30 -1.19
N CYS A 124 -5.91 -13.34 -0.41
CA CYS A 124 -4.87 -14.32 -0.69
C CYS A 124 -5.14 -15.08 -1.99
N THR A 125 -6.38 -15.56 -2.20
CA THR A 125 -6.75 -16.24 -3.45
C THR A 125 -6.60 -15.33 -4.65
N SER A 126 -7.03 -14.07 -4.54
CA SER A 126 -6.91 -13.07 -5.62
C SER A 126 -5.44 -12.76 -5.94
N ALA A 127 -4.61 -12.59 -4.91
CA ALA A 127 -3.18 -12.34 -5.06
C ALA A 127 -2.43 -13.56 -5.66
N LEU A 128 -2.79 -14.79 -5.27
CA LEU A 128 -2.24 -16.01 -5.88
C LEU A 128 -2.63 -16.14 -7.35
N VAL A 129 -3.87 -15.78 -7.71
CA VAL A 129 -4.30 -15.74 -9.12
C VAL A 129 -3.49 -14.71 -9.91
N LEU A 130 -3.23 -13.53 -9.34
CA LEU A 130 -2.36 -12.52 -9.96
C LEU A 130 -0.93 -13.02 -10.15
N LEU A 131 -0.36 -13.68 -9.13
CA LEU A 131 0.98 -14.24 -9.17
C LEU A 131 1.12 -15.34 -10.22
N HIS A 132 0.24 -16.34 -10.20
CA HIS A 132 0.40 -17.55 -11.02
C HIS A 132 -0.06 -17.35 -12.47
N ARG A 133 -1.16 -16.61 -12.70
CA ARG A 133 -1.73 -16.43 -14.04
C ARG A 133 -1.09 -15.26 -14.79
N PHE A 134 -0.78 -14.17 -14.09
CA PHE A 134 -0.28 -12.94 -14.70
C PHE A 134 1.21 -12.67 -14.44
N LYS A 135 1.89 -13.52 -13.65
CA LYS A 135 3.33 -13.45 -13.33
C LYS A 135 3.77 -12.07 -12.85
N GLU A 136 2.90 -11.40 -12.10
CA GLU A 136 3.21 -10.10 -11.52
C GLU A 136 4.05 -10.27 -10.28
N VAL A 137 5.25 -9.70 -10.34
CA VAL A 137 6.23 -9.75 -9.25
C VAL A 137 6.91 -8.39 -9.19
N PRO A 138 6.95 -7.72 -8.04
CA PRO A 138 6.22 -7.93 -6.78
C PRO A 138 4.78 -7.37 -6.81
N ILE A 139 3.89 -7.91 -5.97
CA ILE A 139 2.53 -7.36 -5.80
C ILE A 139 2.59 -6.17 -4.86
N SER A 140 2.46 -4.96 -5.41
CA SER A 140 2.43 -3.74 -4.61
C SER A 140 1.26 -3.71 -3.62
N HIS A 141 1.48 -3.10 -2.45
CA HIS A 141 0.46 -2.87 -1.43
C HIS A 141 0.32 -1.35 -1.19
N PRO A 142 -0.79 -0.71 -1.63
CA PRO A 142 -1.98 -1.28 -2.27
C PRO A 142 -1.73 -1.82 -3.70
N PRO A 143 -2.54 -2.78 -4.19
CA PRO A 143 -2.40 -3.41 -5.53
C PRO A 143 -2.42 -2.43 -6.72
N ILE A 144 -3.03 -1.26 -6.53
CA ILE A 144 -2.92 -0.14 -7.46
C ILE A 144 -2.17 0.96 -6.71
N PRO A 145 -0.93 1.29 -7.09
CA PRO A 145 -0.22 2.41 -6.49
C PRO A 145 -0.97 3.71 -6.79
N ALA A 146 -0.99 4.62 -5.81
CA ALA A 146 -1.56 5.94 -5.98
C ALA A 146 -0.92 6.61 -7.20
N LEU A 147 -1.76 7.21 -8.05
CA LEU A 147 -1.26 7.81 -9.28
C LEU A 147 -0.40 9.03 -8.94
N HIS A 148 0.86 9.04 -9.36
CA HIS A 148 1.68 10.25 -9.29
C HIS A 148 1.23 11.22 -10.39
N ARG A 149 0.13 11.95 -10.14
CA ARG A 149 -0.53 12.85 -11.10
C ARG A 149 0.41 13.91 -11.67
N ARG A 150 1.40 14.36 -10.87
CA ARG A 150 2.47 15.28 -11.32
C ARG A 150 3.22 14.76 -12.56
N LYS A 151 3.48 13.45 -12.65
CA LYS A 151 4.16 12.83 -13.80
C LYS A 151 3.33 12.87 -15.09
N PHE A 152 2.01 13.04 -14.99
CA PHE A 152 1.11 13.14 -16.14
C PHE A 152 0.82 14.60 -16.52
N THR A 153 0.81 15.51 -15.54
CA THR A 153 0.49 16.94 -15.75
C THR A 153 1.68 17.80 -16.14
N ASP A 154 2.89 17.51 -15.67
CA ASP A 154 4.11 18.25 -16.07
C ASP A 154 4.57 17.93 -17.49
N GLY A 155 3.72 17.26 -18.27
CA GLY A 155 3.99 16.85 -19.62
C GLY A 155 4.89 15.61 -19.65
N LYS A 156 4.82 14.94 -20.80
CA LYS A 156 5.94 14.18 -21.34
C LYS A 156 7.25 14.77 -20.83
N GLU A 157 8.00 14.05 -20.01
CA GLU A 157 9.45 14.22 -20.07
C GLU A 157 9.80 14.00 -21.55
N ILE A 158 10.23 15.06 -22.20
CA ILE A 158 10.63 15.10 -23.60
C ILE A 158 11.88 14.22 -23.85
N GLU A 159 12.32 13.37 -22.91
CA GLU A 159 13.72 12.89 -22.89
C GLU A 159 13.96 11.41 -22.49
N GLU A 160 13.03 10.46 -22.68
CA GLU A 160 13.41 9.02 -22.65
C GLU A 160 13.48 8.36 -24.02
N VAL A 161 12.76 8.85 -25.03
CA VAL A 161 12.87 8.27 -26.40
C VAL A 161 13.99 8.95 -27.19
N ASP A 162 14.22 10.24 -26.97
CA ASP A 162 15.24 11.01 -27.71
C ASP A 162 16.63 11.00 -27.05
N SER A 163 16.75 10.56 -25.80
CA SER A 163 18.05 10.49 -25.09
C SER A 163 18.82 9.21 -25.36
N PHE A 164 18.23 8.22 -26.02
CA PHE A 164 18.90 6.95 -26.35
C PHE A 164 18.81 6.66 -27.86
N PHE A 165 19.80 5.93 -28.38
CA PHE A 165 19.77 5.41 -29.74
C PHE A 165 20.31 3.99 -29.76
N THR A 166 19.82 3.18 -30.69
CA THR A 166 20.26 1.79 -30.87
C THR A 166 21.28 1.73 -32.00
N LEU A 167 22.41 1.05 -31.74
CA LEU A 167 23.44 0.84 -32.75
C LEU A 167 22.95 -0.17 -33.80
N LYS A 168 22.85 0.23 -35.07
CA LYS A 168 22.30 -0.60 -36.16
C LYS A 168 22.96 -1.98 -36.31
N ARG A 169 24.25 -2.11 -35.96
CA ARG A 169 25.03 -3.35 -36.13
C ARG A 169 25.02 -4.26 -34.91
N SER A 170 25.03 -3.69 -33.70
CA SER A 170 25.15 -4.44 -32.45
C SER A 170 23.85 -4.53 -31.67
N GLY A 171 22.82 -3.77 -32.05
CA GLY A 171 21.57 -3.66 -31.32
C GLY A 171 21.70 -2.99 -29.94
N ARG A 172 22.91 -2.57 -29.55
CA ARG A 172 23.18 -2.02 -28.21
C ARG A 172 22.61 -0.61 -28.10
N ILE A 173 21.91 -0.35 -26.99
CA ILE A 173 21.31 0.94 -26.67
C ILE A 173 22.36 1.84 -26.00
N VAL A 174 22.56 3.04 -26.53
CA VAL A 174 23.56 4.02 -26.06
C VAL A 174 22.88 5.37 -25.81
N ARG A 175 23.34 6.10 -24.80
CA ARG A 175 22.89 7.48 -24.52
C ARG A 175 23.38 8.44 -25.60
N ARG A 176 22.52 9.33 -26.07
CA ARG A 176 22.89 10.49 -26.88
C ARG A 176 23.58 11.53 -26.01
N VAL A 177 24.43 12.36 -26.62
CA VAL A 177 25.13 13.45 -25.93
C VAL A 177 24.14 14.55 -25.53
N ASP A 178 23.14 14.82 -26.37
CA ASP A 178 22.16 15.90 -26.18
C ASP A 178 21.18 15.63 -25.02
N GLY A 179 20.90 14.35 -24.73
CA GLY A 179 20.04 13.93 -23.61
C GLY A 179 20.82 13.49 -22.36
N ALA A 180 22.09 13.86 -22.24
CA ALA A 180 22.90 13.47 -21.09
C ALA A 180 22.61 14.36 -19.87
N PRO A 181 22.39 13.78 -18.66
CA PRO A 181 22.19 14.58 -17.46
C PRO A 181 23.42 15.47 -17.16
N PRO A 182 23.24 16.54 -16.36
CA PRO A 182 24.34 17.37 -15.89
C PRO A 182 25.47 16.54 -15.31
N VAL A 183 26.72 17.00 -15.45
CA VAL A 183 27.93 16.21 -15.12
C VAL A 183 27.90 15.62 -13.70
N ALA A 184 27.30 16.33 -12.74
CA ALA A 184 27.14 15.88 -11.36
C ALA A 184 26.28 14.61 -11.18
N PHE A 185 25.37 14.33 -12.13
CA PHE A 185 24.45 13.18 -12.11
C PHE A 185 24.76 12.14 -13.20
N ARG A 186 25.95 12.21 -13.82
CA ARG A 186 26.34 11.27 -14.88
C ARG A 186 26.85 9.97 -14.28
N ASP A 187 26.10 8.89 -14.50
CA ASP A 187 26.54 7.53 -14.21
C ASP A 187 27.18 6.88 -15.44
N TRP A 188 28.40 6.38 -15.31
CA TRP A 188 29.10 5.61 -16.35
C TRP A 188 28.63 4.15 -16.47
N GLN A 189 27.55 3.80 -15.76
CA GLN A 189 26.96 2.47 -15.89
C GLN A 189 26.26 2.33 -17.25
N PRO A 190 26.38 1.15 -17.91
CA PRO A 190 25.66 0.87 -19.15
C PRO A 190 24.16 1.07 -18.95
N VAL A 191 23.49 1.54 -20.01
CA VAL A 191 22.04 1.72 -20.02
C VAL A 191 21.40 0.37 -19.72
N ARG A 192 20.72 0.29 -18.58
CA ARG A 192 19.90 -0.87 -18.24
C ARG A 192 18.61 -0.71 -19.02
N VAL A 193 18.58 -1.29 -20.22
CA VAL A 193 17.31 -1.51 -20.92
C VAL A 193 16.44 -2.33 -19.95
N LYS A 194 15.17 -1.99 -19.82
CA LYS A 194 14.21 -2.79 -19.06
C LYS A 194 14.12 -4.15 -19.76
N ASP A 195 15.05 -5.05 -19.44
CA ASP A 195 15.01 -6.42 -19.92
C ASP A 195 13.78 -7.08 -19.28
N GLU A 196 12.71 -7.18 -20.05
CA GLU A 196 11.47 -7.89 -19.68
C GLU A 196 11.71 -9.39 -19.46
N GLN A 197 12.88 -9.90 -19.86
CA GLN A 197 13.33 -11.25 -19.55
C GLN A 197 14.00 -11.29 -18.17
N TYR A 198 13.19 -11.37 -17.12
CA TYR A 198 13.61 -11.95 -15.85
C TYR A 198 14.37 -13.25 -16.11
N SER A 199 15.60 -13.35 -15.63
CA SER A 199 16.42 -14.56 -15.69
C SER A 199 15.64 -15.74 -15.13
N LYS A 200 15.23 -16.66 -16.02
CA LYS A 200 14.28 -17.77 -15.75
C LYS A 200 14.65 -18.65 -14.54
N LEU A 201 15.93 -18.65 -14.13
CA LEU A 201 16.45 -19.39 -12.98
C LEU A 201 16.24 -18.66 -11.64
N ASN A 202 16.41 -17.33 -11.60
CA ASN A 202 16.17 -16.51 -10.40
C ASN A 202 14.67 -16.29 -10.13
N ALA A 203 13.82 -16.50 -11.15
CA ALA A 203 12.37 -16.34 -11.05
C ALA A 203 11.70 -17.29 -10.04
N LYS A 204 12.25 -18.50 -9.81
CA LYS A 204 11.63 -19.49 -8.91
C LYS A 204 11.73 -19.08 -7.44
N ASP A 205 12.93 -18.68 -6.99
CA ASP A 205 13.15 -18.24 -5.61
C ASP A 205 12.31 -17.00 -5.28
N ILE A 206 12.20 -16.07 -6.24
CA ILE A 206 11.36 -14.87 -6.08
C ILE A 206 9.87 -15.27 -6.06
N LEU A 207 9.44 -16.20 -6.92
CA LEU A 207 8.07 -16.71 -6.91
C LEU A 207 7.72 -17.37 -5.56
N TYR A 208 8.63 -18.17 -5.00
CA TYR A 208 8.46 -18.76 -3.68
C TYR A 208 8.39 -17.68 -2.60
N ALA A 209 9.27 -16.67 -2.65
CA ALA A 209 9.26 -15.56 -1.71
C ALA A 209 7.94 -14.76 -1.76
N GLU A 210 7.40 -14.51 -2.95
CA GLU A 210 6.11 -13.83 -3.10
C GLU A 210 4.96 -14.72 -2.62
N SER A 211 4.96 -16.01 -2.96
CA SER A 211 3.92 -16.94 -2.51
C SER A 211 3.85 -17.03 -0.98
N LEU A 212 5.01 -17.10 -0.30
CA LEU A 212 5.11 -17.09 1.16
C LEU A 212 4.61 -15.77 1.75
N HIS A 213 4.95 -14.65 1.11
CA HIS A 213 4.49 -13.33 1.55
C HIS A 213 2.97 -13.19 1.45
N ILE A 214 2.37 -13.67 0.35
CA ILE A 214 0.92 -13.67 0.12
C ILE A 214 0.19 -14.60 1.12
N LEU A 215 0.80 -15.75 1.47
CA LEU A 215 0.22 -16.72 2.39
C LEU A 215 0.38 -16.34 3.87
N LYS A 216 1.31 -15.44 4.20
CA LYS A 216 1.62 -15.04 5.57
C LYS A 216 0.39 -14.76 6.44
N PRO A 217 -0.61 -13.97 6.01
CA PRO A 217 -1.75 -13.65 6.88
C PRO A 217 -2.61 -14.87 7.22
N ILE A 218 -2.75 -15.81 6.28
CA ILE A 218 -3.46 -17.08 6.51
C ILE A 218 -2.66 -17.94 7.47
N ILE A 219 -1.35 -18.05 7.28
CA ILE A 219 -0.45 -18.79 8.19
C ILE A 219 -0.55 -18.20 9.60
N HIS A 220 -0.57 -16.88 9.73
CA HIS A 220 -0.72 -16.21 11.00
C HIS A 220 -2.09 -16.48 11.65
N LEU A 221 -3.19 -16.37 10.90
CA LEU A 221 -4.53 -16.69 11.39
C LEU A 221 -4.66 -18.16 11.84
N ALA A 222 -4.06 -19.08 11.09
CA ALA A 222 -3.99 -20.49 11.46
C ALA A 222 -3.20 -20.69 12.76
N ALA A 223 -2.02 -20.06 12.87
CA ALA A 223 -1.22 -20.09 14.09
C ALA A 223 -1.96 -19.48 15.29
N MET A 224 -2.72 -18.42 15.07
CA MET A 224 -3.56 -17.77 16.07
C MET A 224 -4.69 -18.67 16.55
N ARG A 225 -5.26 -19.49 15.66
CA ARG A 225 -6.30 -20.46 16.00
C ARG A 225 -5.77 -21.67 16.78
N VAL A 226 -4.53 -22.10 16.51
CA VAL A 226 -3.91 -23.25 17.19
C VAL A 226 -3.27 -22.86 18.53
N PHE A 227 -2.46 -21.79 18.54
CA PHE A 227 -1.67 -21.40 19.72
C PHE A 227 -2.35 -20.34 20.59
N GLY A 228 -3.42 -19.70 20.09
CA GLY A 228 -4.12 -18.62 20.77
C GLY A 228 -3.57 -17.23 20.46
N THR A 229 -4.39 -16.21 20.77
CA THR A 229 -4.20 -14.83 20.32
C THR A 229 -3.10 -14.04 21.03
N LYS A 230 -2.61 -14.55 22.16
CA LYS A 230 -1.58 -13.90 22.99
C LYS A 230 -0.30 -14.74 23.10
N ALA A 231 -0.22 -15.89 22.44
CA ALA A 231 0.94 -16.75 22.56
C ALA A 231 2.14 -16.19 21.77
N TRP A 232 3.35 -16.40 22.31
CA TRP A 232 4.60 -16.08 21.60
C TRP A 232 4.82 -16.98 20.38
N LYS A 233 4.28 -18.21 20.40
CA LYS A 233 4.41 -19.18 19.28
C LYS A 233 3.86 -18.62 17.97
N GLN A 234 2.62 -18.11 17.95
CA GLN A 234 2.04 -17.50 16.73
C GLN A 234 2.81 -16.26 16.25
N TRP A 235 3.40 -15.50 17.19
CA TRP A 235 4.17 -14.30 16.88
C TRP A 235 5.49 -14.66 16.22
N LEU A 236 6.19 -15.68 16.75
CA LEU A 236 7.43 -16.20 16.17
C LEU A 236 7.19 -16.87 14.81
N VAL A 237 6.10 -17.61 14.64
CA VAL A 237 5.76 -18.24 13.35
C VAL A 237 5.63 -17.18 12.25
N SER A 238 4.82 -16.14 12.47
CA SER A 238 4.64 -15.09 11.47
C SER A 238 5.92 -14.26 11.22
N LEU A 239 6.70 -13.98 12.27
CA LEU A 239 8.02 -13.34 12.12
C LEU A 239 8.98 -14.20 11.29
N SER A 240 8.99 -15.52 11.53
CA SER A 240 9.87 -16.44 10.81
C SER A 240 9.55 -16.49 9.32
N VAL A 241 8.26 -16.41 8.95
CA VAL A 241 7.82 -16.30 7.56
C VAL A 241 8.34 -15.01 6.93
N ASP A 242 8.22 -13.86 7.60
CA ASP A 242 8.75 -12.60 7.08
C ASP A 242 10.27 -12.61 6.90
N VAL A 243 11.01 -13.11 7.89
CA VAL A 243 12.47 -13.21 7.81
C VAL A 243 12.88 -14.16 6.69
N ALA A 244 12.17 -15.28 6.51
CA ALA A 244 12.40 -16.21 5.40
C ALA A 244 12.17 -15.52 4.04
N CYS A 245 11.06 -14.80 3.88
CA CYS A 245 10.77 -14.02 2.67
C CYS A 245 11.90 -13.00 2.40
N MET A 246 12.27 -12.24 3.42
CA MET A 246 13.26 -11.17 3.33
C MET A 246 14.66 -11.70 2.97
N ARG A 247 15.03 -12.89 3.48
CA ARG A 247 16.27 -13.58 3.11
C ARG A 247 16.27 -14.07 1.66
N LEU A 248 15.13 -14.47 1.11
CA LEU A 248 15.02 -14.84 -0.30
C LEU A 248 15.13 -13.61 -1.22
N TYR A 249 14.52 -12.49 -0.84
CA TYR A 249 14.65 -11.23 -1.58
C TYR A 249 16.05 -10.62 -1.51
N SER A 250 16.73 -10.71 -0.36
CA SER A 250 18.05 -10.09 -0.20
C SER A 250 19.10 -10.69 -1.14
N LYS A 251 18.98 -11.97 -1.50
CA LYS A 251 19.83 -12.64 -2.50
C LYS A 251 19.72 -11.99 -3.89
N HIS A 252 18.55 -11.46 -4.24
CA HIS A 252 18.23 -10.96 -5.57
C HIS A 252 18.14 -9.42 -5.64
N MET A 253 18.54 -8.72 -4.57
CA MET A 253 18.31 -7.28 -4.43
C MET A 253 19.08 -6.42 -5.45
N LYS A 254 20.21 -6.92 -5.96
CA LYS A 254 21.06 -6.20 -6.94
C LYS A 254 20.41 -6.11 -8.32
N ASP A 255 19.61 -7.10 -8.68
CA ASP A 255 19.02 -7.25 -10.02
C ASP A 255 17.62 -6.62 -10.12
N MET A 256 17.07 -6.14 -8.99
CA MET A 256 15.72 -5.56 -8.93
C MET A 256 15.64 -4.11 -9.40
N SER A 257 14.51 -3.78 -10.03
CA SER A 257 14.13 -2.42 -10.43
C SER A 257 13.95 -1.50 -9.20
N GLN A 258 14.05 -0.18 -9.43
CA GLN A 258 13.87 0.83 -8.38
C GLN A 258 12.50 0.75 -7.70
N GLU A 259 11.43 0.49 -8.45
CA GLU A 259 10.08 0.34 -7.92
C GLU A 259 9.97 -0.87 -6.98
N GLN A 260 10.62 -1.98 -7.35
CA GLN A 260 10.67 -3.20 -6.53
C GLN A 260 11.48 -2.98 -5.24
N ARG A 261 12.55 -2.18 -5.31
CA ARG A 261 13.33 -1.81 -4.13
C ARG A 261 12.54 -0.92 -3.17
N LEU A 262 11.73 0.01 -3.69
CA LEU A 262 10.81 0.81 -2.88
C LEU A 262 9.76 -0.07 -2.21
N GLU A 263 9.26 -1.08 -2.92
CA GLU A 263 8.36 -2.03 -2.30
C GLU A 263 9.03 -2.84 -1.19
N LEU A 264 10.25 -3.30 -1.43
CA LEU A 264 11.02 -4.03 -0.45
C LEU A 264 11.35 -3.18 0.78
N SER A 265 11.63 -1.89 0.61
CA SER A 265 11.83 -0.98 1.74
C SER A 265 10.56 -0.82 2.56
N ARG A 266 9.37 -0.73 1.93
CA ARG A 266 8.08 -0.77 2.63
C ARG A 266 7.92 -2.06 3.44
N ARG A 267 8.27 -3.22 2.87
CA ARG A 267 8.22 -4.52 3.57
C ARG A 267 9.20 -4.57 4.76
N LYS A 268 10.38 -3.97 4.65
CA LYS A 268 11.32 -3.80 5.77
C LYS A 268 10.78 -2.88 6.86
N LEU A 269 10.10 -1.79 6.52
CA LEU A 269 9.44 -0.93 7.50
C LEU A 269 8.30 -1.69 8.21
N SER A 270 7.54 -2.51 7.48
CA SER A 270 6.52 -3.39 8.07
C SER A 270 7.11 -4.38 9.08
N LEU A 271 8.32 -4.92 8.82
CA LEU A 271 9.05 -5.75 9.77
C LEU A 271 9.40 -5.00 11.07
N VAL A 272 9.77 -3.71 10.99
CA VAL A 272 10.00 -2.88 12.19
C VAL A 272 8.69 -2.65 12.93
N LEU A 273 7.61 -2.34 12.21
CA LEU A 273 6.27 -2.17 12.78
C LEU A 273 5.71 -3.46 13.39
N TYR A 274 6.23 -4.63 13.03
CA TYR A 274 5.84 -5.92 13.60
C TYR A 274 6.10 -6.01 15.11
N PHE A 275 7.08 -5.25 15.64
CA PHE A 275 7.36 -5.17 17.07
C PHE A 275 6.26 -4.46 17.88
N LEU A 276 5.34 -3.76 17.21
CA LEU A 276 4.14 -3.17 17.81
C LEU A 276 2.97 -4.15 17.95
N ARG A 277 3.19 -5.42 17.60
CA ARG A 277 2.19 -6.49 17.75
C ARG A 277 2.25 -7.15 19.13
N SER A 278 1.09 -7.52 19.66
CA SER A 278 1.00 -8.43 20.81
C SER A 278 1.56 -9.82 20.46
N PRO A 279 2.33 -10.49 21.35
CA PRO A 279 2.55 -10.18 22.76
C PRO A 279 3.69 -9.19 23.05
N MET A 280 4.60 -8.95 22.11
CA MET A 280 5.78 -8.10 22.34
C MET A 280 5.41 -6.66 22.72
N TYR A 281 4.37 -6.11 22.09
CA TYR A 281 3.85 -4.79 22.46
C TYR A 281 3.40 -4.72 23.92
N ASN A 282 2.54 -5.64 24.35
CA ASN A 282 1.99 -5.65 25.70
C ASN A 282 3.04 -5.94 26.77
N GLY A 283 4.09 -6.70 26.44
CA GLY A 283 5.15 -7.03 27.39
C GLY A 283 6.25 -5.97 27.50
N TYR A 284 6.70 -5.41 26.37
CA TYR A 284 7.90 -4.57 26.33
C TYR A 284 7.68 -3.27 25.57
N SER A 285 7.25 -3.34 24.29
CA SER A 285 7.27 -2.16 23.41
C SER A 285 6.38 -1.02 23.92
N LYS A 286 5.23 -1.34 24.53
CA LYS A 286 4.31 -0.33 25.10
C LYS A 286 4.99 0.52 26.16
N ASN A 287 5.62 -0.11 27.17
CA ASN A 287 6.27 0.60 28.26
C ASN A 287 7.43 1.46 27.77
N VAL A 288 8.19 0.96 26.78
CA VAL A 288 9.28 1.74 26.16
C VAL A 288 8.73 2.95 25.41
N ILE A 289 7.67 2.79 24.62
CA ILE A 289 7.07 3.90 23.88
C ILE A 289 6.46 4.93 24.85
N GLU A 290 5.71 4.49 25.86
CA GLU A 290 5.12 5.39 26.85
C GLU A 290 6.20 6.12 27.66
N SER A 291 7.27 5.42 28.09
CA SER A 291 8.38 6.03 28.83
C SER A 291 9.18 7.03 27.99
N THR A 292 9.46 6.71 26.72
CA THR A 292 10.16 7.62 25.82
C THR A 292 9.31 8.84 25.49
N LEU A 293 8.01 8.65 25.27
CA LEU A 293 7.09 9.73 24.91
C LEU A 293 6.80 10.65 26.10
N THR A 294 6.66 10.11 27.32
CA THR A 294 6.57 10.92 28.55
C THR A 294 7.87 11.66 28.85
N SER A 295 9.03 11.02 28.67
CA SER A 295 10.33 11.67 28.81
C SER A 295 10.51 12.82 27.81
N LEU A 296 10.04 12.64 26.57
CA LEU A 296 10.09 13.66 25.53
C LEU A 296 9.14 14.83 25.82
N SER A 297 7.93 14.51 26.29
CA SER A 297 6.93 15.49 26.75
C SER A 297 7.49 16.37 27.87
N ASN A 298 8.19 15.77 28.83
CA ASN A 298 8.74 16.47 29.99
C ASN A 298 9.95 17.36 29.63
N LYS A 299 10.71 17.01 28.58
CA LYS A 299 11.87 17.78 28.14
C LYS A 299 11.52 18.96 27.26
N ILE A 300 10.45 18.87 26.46
CA ILE A 300 10.09 19.91 25.48
C ILE A 300 8.60 20.24 25.63
N PRO A 301 8.23 21.41 26.18
CA PRO A 301 6.84 21.78 26.45
C PRO A 301 5.93 21.72 25.21
N MET A 302 6.45 22.06 24.03
CA MET A 302 5.69 22.00 22.77
C MET A 302 5.34 20.57 22.36
N LEU A 303 6.19 19.59 22.68
CA LEU A 303 5.95 18.18 22.40
C LEU A 303 4.92 17.55 23.35
N SER A 304 4.62 18.19 24.49
CA SER A 304 3.55 17.74 25.40
C SER A 304 2.17 17.76 24.73
N ILE A 305 1.92 18.73 23.85
CA ILE A 305 0.66 18.89 23.11
C ILE A 305 0.44 17.73 22.12
N LEU A 306 1.52 17.22 21.51
CA LEU A 306 1.47 16.11 20.55
C LEU A 306 1.50 14.74 21.23
N SER A 307 2.31 14.59 22.27
CA SER A 307 2.52 13.32 22.95
C SER A 307 1.29 12.83 23.72
N GLY A 308 0.54 13.73 24.36
CA GLY A 308 -0.68 13.39 25.12
C GLY A 308 -1.71 12.61 24.29
N PRO A 309 -2.16 13.13 23.13
CA PRO A 309 -3.04 12.40 22.23
C PRO A 309 -2.44 11.07 21.76
N ILE A 310 -1.17 11.05 21.37
CA ILE A 310 -0.51 9.83 20.86
C ILE A 310 -0.56 8.70 21.90
N ILE A 311 -0.26 8.97 23.17
CA ILE A 311 -0.32 7.96 24.24
C ILE A 311 -1.73 7.39 24.39
N GLN A 312 -2.74 8.26 24.37
CA GLN A 312 -4.15 7.84 24.50
C GLN A 312 -4.59 6.99 23.30
N TYR A 313 -4.16 7.32 22.09
CA TYR A 313 -4.53 6.61 20.87
C TYR A 313 -3.68 5.36 20.60
N LEU A 314 -2.51 5.20 21.21
CA LEU A 314 -1.60 4.09 20.94
C LEU A 314 -2.26 2.73 21.16
N ASN A 315 -2.96 2.56 22.29
CA ASN A 315 -3.68 1.32 22.60
C ASN A 315 -4.83 1.08 21.61
N HIS A 316 -5.50 2.16 21.18
CA HIS A 316 -6.57 2.08 20.19
C HIS A 316 -6.06 1.65 18.81
N TRP A 317 -4.95 2.24 18.35
CA TRP A 317 -4.30 1.88 17.09
C TRP A 317 -3.81 0.44 17.14
N GLN A 318 -3.27 -0.01 18.28
CA GLN A 318 -2.84 -1.38 18.46
C GLN A 318 -3.98 -2.40 18.28
N ASP A 319 -5.14 -2.12 18.87
CA ASP A 319 -6.32 -3.00 18.80
C ASP A 319 -7.00 -3.03 17.42
N ILE A 320 -6.89 -1.94 16.64
CA ILE A 320 -7.55 -1.80 15.33
C ILE A 320 -6.62 -2.19 14.18
N TYR A 321 -5.36 -1.76 14.16
CA TYR A 321 -4.50 -1.94 12.98
C TYR A 321 -3.42 -3.02 13.18
N PHE A 322 -2.84 -3.13 14.37
CA PHE A 322 -1.66 -3.99 14.57
C PHE A 322 -1.99 -5.46 14.83
N TYR A 323 -3.26 -5.81 14.98
CA TYR A 323 -3.66 -7.16 15.36
C TYR A 323 -3.59 -8.16 14.19
N MET A 324 -3.57 -7.71 12.93
CA MET A 324 -3.61 -8.55 11.72
C MET A 324 -2.49 -8.29 10.69
N TRP A 325 -1.64 -7.27 10.86
CA TRP A 325 -0.95 -6.73 9.69
C TRP A 325 0.19 -7.62 9.14
N ALA A 326 -0.03 -8.17 7.94
CA ALA A 326 0.60 -7.68 6.70
C ALA A 326 -0.12 -8.24 5.46
N SER A 327 -0.95 -7.42 4.81
CA SER A 327 -1.07 -7.39 3.35
C SER A 327 -1.41 -5.96 2.96
#